data_AF-A0A3D1EQF5-F1
#
_entry.id   AF-A0A3D1EQF5-F1
#
_cell.length_a   1.000
_cell.length_b   1.000
_cell.length_c   1.000
_cell.angle_alpha   90.00
_cell.angle_beta   90.00
_cell.angle_gamma   90.00
#
_symmetry.space_group_name_H-M   'P 1'
#
loop_
_entity.id
_entity.type
_entity.pdbx_description
1 polymer ?
#
loop_
_entity_poly.entity_id
_entity_poly.type
_entity_poly.pdbx_seq_one_letter_code
_entity_poly.pdbx_strand_id
1 'polypeptide(L)'
;GADVAVFAGDRRGIIYVQGEKVANVPEEEILDRLQTECLDFQEKVRRGEAKLGEKKVDIVPPDPIGDLGSGIEKIRAGLVEKPTIGRT
;
A
#
# COMPACT_ATOMS: atom_id res chain seq x y z
N GLY A 1 -10.40 7.45 -2.40
CA GLY A 1 -10.52 6.53 -3.55
C GLY A 1 -9.17 5.93 -3.85
N ALA A 2 -9.05 5.17 -4.92
CA ALA A 2 -7.75 4.81 -5.50
C ALA A 2 -7.37 5.85 -6.57
N ASP A 3 -6.08 6.07 -6.78
CA ASP A 3 -5.59 6.98 -7.83
C ASP A 3 -5.71 6.36 -9.23
N VAL A 4 -5.60 5.03 -9.33
CA VAL A 4 -5.90 4.25 -10.54
C VAL A 4 -6.82 3.12 -10.14
N ALA A 5 -7.89 2.90 -10.90
CA ALA A 5 -8.88 1.86 -10.62
C ALA A 5 -9.37 1.21 -11.91
N VAL A 6 -9.70 -0.08 -11.84
CA VAL A 6 -10.45 -0.79 -12.88
C VAL A 6 -11.75 -1.33 -12.31
N PHE A 7 -12.82 -1.20 -13.09
CA PHE A 7 -14.08 -1.88 -12.86
C PHE A 7 -14.26 -2.92 -13.96
N ALA A 8 -14.16 -4.20 -13.60
CA ALA A 8 -14.31 -5.32 -14.51
C ALA A 8 -15.74 -5.89 -14.41
N GLY A 9 -16.39 -6.12 -15.55
CA GLY A 9 -17.73 -6.67 -15.66
C GLY A 9 -18.15 -6.85 -17.12
N ASP A 10 -19.03 -7.82 -17.39
CA ASP A 10 -19.51 -8.16 -18.74
C ASP A 10 -18.37 -8.28 -19.79
N ARG A 11 -17.32 -9.05 -19.45
CA ARG A 11 -16.13 -9.27 -20.30
C ARG A 11 -15.39 -8.00 -20.73
N ARG A 12 -15.56 -6.91 -19.98
CA ARG A 12 -14.90 -5.62 -20.22
C ARG A 12 -14.37 -5.01 -18.93
N GLY A 13 -13.39 -4.13 -19.06
CA GLY A 13 -12.86 -3.32 -17.97
C GLY A 13 -12.96 -1.84 -18.31
N ILE A 14 -13.43 -1.04 -17.36
CA ILE A 14 -13.37 0.43 -17.44
C ILE A 14 -12.31 0.92 -16.46
N ILE A 15 -11.32 1.63 -16.99
CA ILE A 15 -10.20 2.14 -16.19
C ILE A 15 -10.41 3.63 -15.91
N TYR A 16 -10.16 4.00 -14.66
CA TYR A 16 -10.19 5.37 -14.17
C TYR A 16 -8.82 5.75 -13.61
N VAL A 17 -8.39 6.97 -13.89
CA VAL A 17 -7.20 7.61 -13.29
C VAL A 17 -7.64 8.93 -12.68
N GLN A 18 -7.38 9.13 -11.39
CA GLN A 18 -7.81 10.28 -10.59
C GLN A 18 -9.31 10.61 -10.72
N GLY A 19 -10.15 9.59 -10.85
CA GLY A 19 -11.60 9.73 -10.99
C GLY A 19 -12.09 10.01 -12.41
N GLU A 20 -11.20 10.13 -13.39
CA GLU A 20 -11.54 10.29 -14.80
C GLU A 20 -11.48 8.96 -15.54
N LYS A 21 -12.48 8.67 -16.37
CA LYS A 21 -12.49 7.47 -17.22
C LYS A 21 -11.49 7.64 -18.36
N VAL A 22 -10.46 6.80 -18.40
CA VAL A 22 -9.39 6.88 -19.41
C VAL A 22 -9.47 5.78 -20.47
N ALA A 23 -10.04 4.61 -20.15
CA ALA A 23 -10.11 3.50 -21.10
C ALA A 23 -11.34 2.60 -20.89
N ASN A 24 -11.73 1.91 -21.96
CA ASN A 24 -12.67 0.78 -21.94
C ASN A 24 -12.11 -0.34 -22.80
N VAL A 25 -11.69 -1.43 -22.17
CA VAL A 25 -10.92 -2.52 -22.79
C VAL A 25 -11.66 -3.85 -22.67
N PRO A 26 -11.40 -4.83 -23.57
CA PRO A 26 -11.87 -6.20 -23.40
C PRO A 26 -11.13 -6.89 -22.23
N GLU A 27 -11.69 -7.98 -21.72
CA GLU A 27 -11.19 -8.69 -20.54
C GLU A 27 -9.71 -9.12 -20.65
N GLU A 28 -9.32 -9.63 -21.81
CA GLU A 28 -7.95 -10.09 -22.09
C GLU A 28 -6.89 -8.99 -21.99
N GLU A 29 -7.28 -7.72 -22.16
CA GLU A 29 -6.36 -6.57 -22.15
C GLU A 29 -6.41 -5.79 -20.83
N ILE A 30 -7.28 -6.15 -19.88
CA ILE A 30 -7.49 -5.39 -18.64
C ILE A 30 -6.19 -5.20 -17.87
N LEU A 31 -5.45 -6.28 -17.66
CA LEU A 31 -4.25 -6.27 -16.81
C LEU A 31 -3.14 -5.44 -17.44
N ASP A 32 -2.87 -5.64 -18.72
CA ASP A 32 -1.81 -4.92 -19.44
C ASP A 32 -2.13 -3.41 -19.50
N ARG A 33 -3.39 -3.07 -19.76
CA ARG A 33 -3.79 -1.67 -19.80
C ARG A 33 -3.73 -1.05 -18.41
N LEU A 34 -4.22 -1.72 -17.37
CA LEU A 34 -4.14 -1.24 -16.00
C LEU A 34 -2.69 -1.02 -15.56
N GLN A 35 -1.79 -1.96 -15.87
CA GLN A 35 -0.37 -1.84 -15.55
C GLN A 35 0.25 -0.61 -16.21
N THR A 36 -0.07 -0.37 -17.49
CA THR A 36 0.43 0.80 -18.23
C THR A 36 0.00 2.10 -17.55
N GLU A 37 -1.29 2.25 -17.22
CA GLU A 37 -1.80 3.45 -16.56
C GLU A 37 -1.17 3.68 -15.17
N CYS A 38 -0.91 2.60 -14.42
CA CYS A 38 -0.21 2.68 -13.14
C CYS A 38 1.23 3.18 -13.28
N LEU A 39 1.97 2.70 -14.28
CA LEU A 39 3.36 3.11 -14.53
C LEU A 39 3.43 4.57 -15.00
N ASP A 40 2.56 4.95 -15.94
CA ASP A 40 2.47 6.32 -16.43
C ASP A 40 2.12 7.30 -15.31
N PHE A 41 1.17 6.92 -14.46
CA PHE A 41 0.80 7.72 -13.30
C PHE A 41 1.94 7.83 -12.27
N GLN A 42 2.64 6.73 -12.01
CA GLN A 42 3.83 6.72 -11.15
C GLN A 42 4.89 7.70 -11.67
N GLU A 43 5.14 7.73 -12.97
CA GLU A 43 6.09 8.68 -13.56
C GLU A 43 5.64 10.14 -13.40
N LYS A 44 4.36 10.44 -13.63
CA LYS A 44 3.80 11.78 -13.39
C LYS A 44 4.00 12.22 -11.95
N VAL A 45 3.78 11.32 -10.99
CA VAL A 45 4.03 11.59 -9.57
C VAL A 45 5.51 11.86 -9.31
N ARG A 46 6.42 11.05 -9.89
CA ARG A 46 7.87 11.25 -9.76
C ARG A 46 8.34 12.57 -10.34
N ARG A 47 7.75 13.02 -11.45
CA ARG A 47 8.02 14.33 -12.07
C ARG A 47 7.38 15.50 -11.30
N GLY A 48 6.50 15.22 -10.34
CA GLY A 48 5.76 16.24 -9.58
C GLY A 48 4.55 16.83 -10.32
N GLU A 49 4.15 16.23 -11.45
CA GLU A 49 2.98 16.64 -12.25
C GLU A 49 1.66 16.20 -11.62
N ALA A 50 1.70 15.15 -10.79
CA ALA A 50 0.56 14.62 -10.06
C ALA A 50 0.94 14.33 -8.61
N LYS A 51 -0.07 14.18 -7.73
CA LYS A 51 0.11 13.75 -6.35
C LYS A 51 -0.74 12.51 -6.08
N LEU A 52 -0.24 11.61 -5.25
CA LEU A 52 -1.01 10.48 -4.73
C LEU A 52 -2.11 10.98 -3.79
N GLY A 53 -3.25 10.30 -3.78
CA GLY A 53 -4.30 10.57 -2.82
C GLY A 53 -3.83 10.26 -1.40
N GLU A 54 -4.01 11.21 -0.48
CA GLU A 54 -3.67 11.06 0.94
C GLU A 54 -4.77 10.27 1.68
N LYS A 55 -4.99 9.00 1.31
CA LYS A 55 -5.84 8.13 2.13
C LYS A 55 -5.00 7.55 3.26
N LYS A 56 -5.08 8.16 4.45
CA LYS A 56 -4.51 7.56 5.66
C LYS A 56 -5.14 6.19 5.88
N VAL A 57 -4.30 5.16 5.88
CA VAL A 57 -4.65 3.85 6.40
C VAL A 57 -3.99 3.75 7.76
N ASP A 58 -4.79 3.77 8.81
CA ASP A 58 -4.30 3.51 10.16
C ASP A 58 -4.04 2.01 10.29
N ILE A 59 -2.77 1.63 10.18
CA ILE A 59 -2.32 0.27 10.42
C ILE A 59 -2.07 0.13 11.92
N VAL A 60 -3.08 -0.39 12.62
CA VAL A 60 -2.94 -0.76 14.04
C VAL A 60 -2.25 -2.12 14.08
N PRO A 61 -1.10 -2.27 14.76
CA PRO A 61 -0.51 -3.58 14.97
C PRO A 61 -1.53 -4.46 15.72
N PRO A 62 -1.60 -5.76 15.42
CA PRO A 62 -2.43 -6.66 16.22
C PRO A 62 -1.98 -6.57 17.69
N ASP A 63 -2.93 -6.78 18.60
CA ASP A 63 -2.61 -6.83 20.02
C ASP A 63 -1.44 -7.80 20.25
N PRO A 64 -0.45 -7.42 21.08
CA PRO A 64 0.64 -8.32 21.40
C PRO A 64 0.08 -9.67 21.83
N ILE A 65 0.58 -10.76 21.23
CA ILE A 65 0.26 -12.10 21.72
C ILE A 65 0.93 -12.23 23.10
N GLY A 66 0.13 -12.14 24.16
CA GLY A 66 0.56 -12.18 25.56
C GLY A 66 -0.18 -11.16 26.42
N ASP A 67 -0.04 -11.24 27.74
CA ASP A 67 -0.70 -10.29 28.65
C ASP A 67 -0.30 -8.83 28.36
N LEU A 68 -1.27 -7.90 28.53
CA LEU A 68 -1.06 -6.46 28.44
C LEU A 68 0.18 -6.06 29.27
N GLY A 69 1.14 -5.38 28.64
CA GLY A 69 2.40 -4.95 29.28
C GLY A 69 3.63 -5.82 28.99
N SER A 70 3.48 -6.86 28.16
CA SER A 70 4.57 -7.84 27.93
C SER A 70 5.71 -7.39 26.99
N GLY A 71 5.54 -6.32 26.21
CA GLY A 71 6.56 -5.85 25.25
C GLY A 71 7.35 -4.64 25.73
N ILE A 72 6.80 -3.44 25.51
CA ILE A 72 7.50 -2.16 25.74
C ILE A 72 7.80 -1.95 27.23
N GLU A 73 6.88 -2.31 28.12
CA GLU A 73 7.07 -2.15 29.56
C GLU A 73 8.15 -3.07 30.11
N LYS A 74 8.26 -4.34 29.66
CA LYS A 74 9.36 -5.24 30.06
C LYS A 74 10.72 -4.73 29.61
N ILE A 75 10.81 -4.18 28.39
CA ILE A 75 12.03 -3.55 27.88
C ILE A 75 12.40 -2.33 28.72
N ARG A 76 11.44 -1.44 29.03
CA ARG A 76 11.67 -0.27 29.92
C ARG A 76 12.05 -0.68 31.34
N ALA A 77 11.45 -1.75 31.86
CA ALA A 77 11.73 -2.30 33.17
C ALA A 77 13.05 -3.09 33.24
N GLY A 78 13.78 -3.23 32.12
CA GLY A 78 15.06 -3.94 32.08
C GLY A 78 14.93 -5.46 32.28
N LEU A 79 13.73 -6.02 32.12
CA LEU A 79 13.43 -7.45 32.31
C LEU A 79 13.68 -8.28 31.04
N VAL A 80 14.57 -7.82 30.17
CA VAL A 80 14.95 -8.51 28.94
C VAL A 80 16.44 -8.85 28.97
N GLU A 81 16.79 -10.07 28.55
CA GLU A 81 18.18 -10.47 28.41
C GLU A 81 18.90 -9.55 27.42
N LYS A 82 20.01 -8.95 27.86
CA LYS A 82 20.87 -8.15 27.00
C LYS A 82 21.88 -9.11 26.36
N PRO A 83 21.93 -9.26 25.03
CA PRO A 83 22.97 -10.05 24.41
C PRO A 83 24.32 -9.37 24.67
N THR A 84 25.16 -10.04 25.45
CA THR A 84 26.56 -9.62 25.67
C THR A 84 27.33 -9.97 24.41
N ILE A 85 27.43 -9.02 23.47
CA ILE A 85 28.34 -9.17 22.33
C ILE A 85 29.75 -9.12 22.90
N GLY A 86 30.38 -10.29 23.04
CA GLY A 86 31.78 -10.41 23.41
C GLY A 86 32.63 -9.68 22.38
N ARG A 87 33.29 -8.59 22.78
CA ARG A 87 34.40 -8.04 22.02
C ARG A 87 35.59 -8.98 22.20
N THR A 88 35.92 -9.70 21.14
CA THR A 88 37.24 -10.29 20.92
C THR A 88 37.66 -9.92 19.52
#